data_AF-A0A6I1JZ98-F1
#
_entry.id   AF-A0A6I1JZ98-F1
#
_cell.length_a   1.000
_cell.length_b   1.000
_cell.length_c   1.000
_cell.angle_alpha   90.00
_cell.angle_beta   90.00
_cell.angle_gamma   90.00
#
_symmetry.space_group_name_H-M   'P 1'
#
loop_
_entity.id
_entity.type
_entity.pdbx_description
1 polymer ?
#
loop_
_entity_poly.entity_id
_entity_poly.type
_entity_poly.pdbx_seq_one_letter_code
_entity_poly.pdbx_strand_id
1 'polypeptide(L)' 'MKRNLQIIGGVVAVLVGLGFIMPAVAQLRAEGALPGVSVALLLLGVFLSLGGGWGVLAGVRQAKTH' A
#
# COMPACT_ATOMS: atom_id res chain seq x y z
N MET A 1 22.90 -5.24 -2.23
CA MET A 1 22.31 -3.91 -2.46
C MET A 1 20.93 -3.95 -3.11
N LYS A 2 20.70 -4.65 -4.23
CA LYS A 2 19.38 -4.71 -4.91
C LYS A 2 18.22 -5.21 -4.02
N ARG A 3 18.50 -6.13 -3.10
CA ARG A 3 17.52 -6.70 -2.15
C ARG A 3 16.96 -5.68 -1.16
N ASN A 4 17.83 -4.89 -0.52
CA ASN A 4 17.39 -3.87 0.44
C ASN A 4 16.54 -2.80 -0.24
N LEU A 5 16.87 -2.43 -1.49
CA LEU A 5 16.05 -1.51 -2.28
C LEU A 5 14.64 -2.04 -2.55
N GLN A 6 14.49 -3.34 -2.86
CA GLN A 6 13.17 -3.94 -3.10
C GLN A 6 12.32 -3.98 -1.82
N ILE A 7 12.92 -4.32 -0.69
CA ILE A 7 12.22 -4.36 0.60
C ILE A 7 11.83 -2.94 1.02
N ILE A 8 12.76 -1.98 0.95
CA ILE A 8 12.49 -0.58 1.30
C ILE A 8 11.42 0.02 0.37
N GLY A 9 11.55 -0.19 -0.94
CA GLY A 9 10.55 0.27 -1.91
C GLY A 9 9.16 -0.31 -1.67
N GLY A 10 9.09 -1.61 -1.34
CA GLY A 10 7.84 -2.27 -0.99
C GLY A 10 7.22 -1.72 0.29
N VAL A 11 8.01 -1.52 1.35
CA VAL A 11 7.54 -0.92 2.61
C VAL A 11 7.05 0.50 2.39
N VAL A 12 7.79 1.33 1.65
CA VAL A 12 7.37 2.71 1.32
C VAL A 12 6.06 2.70 0.54
N ALA A 13 5.90 1.83 -0.45
CA ALA A 13 4.66 1.71 -1.21
C ALA A 13 3.46 1.31 -0.33
N VAL A 14 3.65 0.41 0.63
CA VAL A 14 2.60 0.04 1.60
C VAL A 14 2.25 1.22 2.51
N LEU A 15 3.24 1.93 3.05
CA LEU A 15 3.00 3.09 3.91
C LEU A 15 2.27 4.22 3.18
N VAL A 16 2.67 4.50 1.94
CA VAL A 16 1.98 5.48 1.08
C VAL A 16 0.55 5.01 0.78
N GLY A 17 0.36 3.73 0.45
CA GLY A 17 -0.96 3.16 0.21
C GLY A 17 -1.91 3.28 1.41
N LEU A 18 -1.41 3.00 2.62
CA LEU A 18 -2.16 3.20 3.87
C LEU A 18 -2.51 4.68 4.11
N GLY A 19 -1.62 5.61 3.74
CA GLY A 19 -1.87 7.04 3.79
C GLY A 19 -3.04 7.50 2.91
N PHE A 20 -3.33 6.79 1.81
CA PHE A 20 -4.50 7.05 0.96
C PHE A 20 -5.77 6.36 1.46
N ILE A 21 -5.65 5.19 2.11
CA ILE A 21 -6.80 4.45 2.66
C ILE A 21 -7.37 5.17 3.89
N MET A 22 -6.53 5.69 4.78
CA MET A 22 -6.95 6.28 6.05
C MET A 22 -7.94 7.46 5.93
N PRO A 23 -7.70 8.50 5.08
CA PRO A 23 -8.63 9.61 4.92
C PRO A 23 -9.96 9.18 4.29
N ALA A 24 -9.95 8.21 3.36
CA ALA A 24 -11.18 7.66 2.80
C ALA A 24 -11.98 6.89 3.88
N VAL A 25 -11.33 6.09 4.73
CA VAL A 25 -12.01 5.42 5.86
C VAL A 25 -12.57 6.44 6.86
N ALA A 26 -11.83 7.52 7.14
CA ALA A 26 -12.28 8.59 8.03
C ALA A 26 -13.51 9.32 7.46
N GLN A 27 -13.50 9.66 6.16
CA GLN A 27 -14.64 10.26 5.47
C GLN A 27 -15.85 9.32 5.45
N LEU A 28 -15.64 8.03 5.17
CA LEU A 28 -16.72 7.05 5.20
C LEU A 28 -17.37 6.94 6.58
N ARG A 29 -16.59 7.04 7.67
CA ARG A 29 -17.12 7.06 9.03
C ARG A 29 -17.83 8.37 9.39
N ALA A 30 -17.35 9.51 8.90
CA ALA A 30 -17.87 10.82 9.25
C ALA A 30 -19.16 11.16 8.47
N GLU A 31 -19.17 10.89 7.16
CA GLU A 31 -20.24 11.32 6.25
C GLU A 31 -21.17 10.18 5.84
N GLY A 32 -20.82 8.92 6.13
CA GLY A 32 -21.59 7.73 5.75
C GLY A 32 -21.58 7.42 4.25
N ALA A 33 -20.97 8.29 3.44
CA ALA A 33 -20.80 8.16 2.00
C ALA A 33 -19.38 8.56 1.60
N LEU A 34 -18.87 7.94 0.53
CA LEU A 34 -17.58 8.29 -0.05
C LEU A 34 -17.80 9.05 -1.36
N PRO A 35 -17.29 10.29 -1.50
CA PRO A 35 -17.28 10.95 -2.79
C PRO A 35 -16.45 10.13 -3.77
N GLY A 36 -16.84 10.10 -5.06
CA GLY A 36 -16.22 9.23 -6.07
C GLY A 36 -14.70 9.38 -6.18
N VAL A 37 -14.17 10.58 -5.91
CA VAL A 37 -12.73 10.86 -5.85
C VAL A 37 -12.05 10.08 -4.72
N SER A 38 -12.67 9.99 -3.54
CA SER A 38 -12.15 9.23 -2.40
C SER A 38 -12.20 7.72 -2.62
N VAL A 39 -13.16 7.23 -3.41
CA VAL A 39 -13.19 5.83 -3.85
C VAL A 39 -12.01 5.51 -4.76
N ALA A 40 -11.70 6.39 -5.72
CA ALA A 40 -10.54 6.23 -6.60
C ALA A 40 -9.21 6.25 -5.81
N LEU A 41 -9.08 7.15 -4.83
CA LEU A 41 -7.91 7.21 -3.95
C LEU A 41 -7.79 5.98 -3.05
N LEU A 42 -8.90 5.44 -2.55
CA LEU A 42 -8.92 4.21 -1.75
C LEU A 42 -8.49 3.01 -2.59
N LEU A 43 -8.99 2.89 -3.83
CA LEU A 43 -8.57 1.84 -4.76
C LEU A 43 -7.09 1.95 -5.13
N LEU A 44 -6.59 3.18 -5.36
CA LEU A 44 -5.17 3.42 -5.59
C LEU A 44 -4.33 3.02 -4.37
N GLY A 45 -4.77 3.36 -3.17
CA GLY A 45 -4.11 2.99 -1.91
C GLY A 45 -4.07 1.48 -1.69
N VAL A 46 -5.15 0.77 -2.01
CA VAL A 46 -5.21 -0.70 -1.99
C VAL A 46 -4.26 -1.30 -3.02
N PHE A 47 -4.25 -0.77 -4.25
CA PHE A 47 -3.37 -1.25 -5.32
C PHE A 47 -1.89 -1.08 -4.96
N LEU A 48 -1.52 0.09 -4.42
CA LEU A 48 -0.17 0.38 -3.92
C LEU A 48 0.22 -0.52 -2.74
N SER A 49 -0.72 -0.80 -1.83
CA SER A 49 -0.49 -1.67 -0.68
C SER A 49 -0.28 -3.13 -1.10
N LEU A 50 -1.08 -3.63 -2.05
CA LEU A 50 -0.96 -4.98 -2.58
C LEU A 50 0.32 -5.14 -3.43
N GLY A 51 0.61 -4.17 -4.30
CA GLY A 51 1.83 -4.16 -5.10
C GLY A 51 3.09 -4.04 -4.24
N GLY A 52 3.07 -3.16 -3.24
CA GLY A 52 4.14 -3.01 -2.26
C GLY A 52 4.34 -4.27 -1.42
N GLY A 53 3.25 -4.87 -0.93
CA GLY A 53 3.28 -6.12 -0.17
C GLY A 53 3.87 -7.28 -0.97
N TRP A 54 3.53 -7.39 -2.26
CA TRP A 54 4.12 -8.38 -3.16
C TRP A 54 5.63 -8.17 -3.37
N GLY A 55 6.07 -6.92 -3.49
CA GLY A 55 7.48 -6.55 -3.56
C GLY A 55 8.26 -6.93 -2.30
N VAL A 56 7.69 -6.69 -1.12
CA VAL A 56 8.28 -7.13 0.16
C VAL A 56 8.32 -8.65 0.25
N LEU A 57 7.22 -9.35 -0.07
CA LEU A 57 7.15 -10.81 -0.07
C LEU A 57 8.16 -11.45 -1.03
N ALA A 58 8.34 -10.89 -2.23
CA ALA A 58 9.33 -11.36 -3.20
C ALA A 58 10.76 -11.14 -2.69
N GLY A 59 11.05 -9.98 -2.09
CA GLY A 59 12.35 -9.68 -1.49
C GLY A 59 12.68 -10.59 -0.29
N VAL A 60 11.68 -10.92 0.53
CA VAL A 60 11.80 -11.83 1.68
C VAL A 60 11.94 -13.29 1.22
N ARG A 61 11.21 -13.73 0.19
CA ARG A 61 11.37 -15.08 -0.38
C ARG A 61 12.76 -15.30 -0.98
N GLN A 62 13.33 -14.29 -1.65
CA GLN A 62 14.73 -14.31 -2.10
C GLN A 62 15.74 -14.34 -0.93
N ALA A 63 15.38 -13.83 0.24
CA ALA A 63 16.25 -13.86 1.42
C ALA A 63 16.32 -15.26 2.08
N LYS A 64 15.33 -16.12 1.84
CA LYS A 64 15.24 -17.46 2.45
C LYS A 64 15.88 -18.58 1.62
N THR A 65 16.36 -18.27 0.41
CA THR A 65 16.91 -19.23 -0.56
C THR A 65 18.44 -19.20 -0.66
N HIS A 66 19.10 -18.44 0.22
CA HIS A 66 20.55 -18.42 0.43
C HIS A 66 20.86 -18.84 1.87
#